data_AF-L0AY85-F1
#
_entry.id   AF-L0AY85-F1
#
_cell.length_a   1.000
_cell.length_b   1.000
_cell.length_c   1.000
_cell.angle_alpha   90.00
_cell.angle_beta   90.00
_cell.angle_gamma   90.00
#
_symmetry.space_group_name_H-M   'P 1'
#
loop_
_entity.id
_entity.type
_entity.pdbx_description
1 polymer ?
#
loop_
_entity_poly.entity_id
_entity_poly.type
_entity_poly.pdbx_seq_one_letter_code
_entity_poly.pdbx_strand_id
1 'polypeptide(L)'
;MDRILGIFRKKKQPLEEPEGSHPDATFCPMLTNSDNQMPYLPNKPIGKAGISLETDRKTSSIPRAGYDENWVYPSPMQFYNALVLKNKSNGDANYMKEAVHAHNEVNEQSWQKVLEWEVMHKKTCPKPELRRFVGRYNAANPKSIFKRLFTRLAILAHPHLRLIPLSDIPPIKNLQIRKALR
;
A
#
# COMPACT_ATOMS: atom_id res chain seq x y z
N MET A 1 -10.23 -44.66 -21.61
CA MET A 1 -10.82 -45.32 -20.42
C MET A 1 -9.65 -45.87 -19.61
N ASP A 2 -9.06 -45.24 -18.61
CA ASP A 2 -9.36 -44.06 -17.81
C ASP A 2 -8.12 -43.75 -16.93
N ARG A 3 -8.01 -42.50 -16.47
CA ARG A 3 -7.20 -42.01 -15.33
C ARG A 3 -5.70 -41.75 -15.56
N ILE A 4 -5.43 -40.77 -16.40
CA ILE A 4 -4.53 -39.66 -16.03
C ILE A 4 -5.39 -38.64 -15.27
N LEU A 5 -5.07 -38.34 -14.00
CA LEU A 5 -5.37 -37.11 -13.26
C LEU A 5 -5.17 -37.36 -11.76
N GLY A 6 -4.02 -37.00 -11.22
CA GLY A 6 -3.75 -37.22 -9.80
C GLY A 6 -2.47 -36.60 -9.27
N ILE A 7 -2.06 -35.43 -9.76
CA ILE A 7 -0.95 -34.68 -9.18
C ILE A 7 -1.33 -33.20 -9.17
N PHE A 8 -1.13 -32.56 -8.01
CA PHE A 8 -1.50 -31.17 -7.64
C PHE A 8 -2.90 -30.96 -7.06
N ARG A 9 -3.16 -31.59 -5.91
CA ARG A 9 -4.03 -31.01 -4.88
C ARG A 9 -3.13 -30.51 -3.74
N LYS A 10 -2.70 -29.24 -3.80
CA LYS A 10 -2.03 -28.61 -2.64
C LYS A 10 -3.04 -28.62 -1.48
N LYS A 11 -2.72 -29.35 -0.41
CA LYS A 11 -3.50 -29.33 0.83
C LYS A 11 -3.52 -27.89 1.35
N LYS A 12 -4.74 -27.40 1.66
CA LYS A 12 -4.97 -26.18 2.42
C LYS A 12 -4.39 -26.38 3.82
N GLN A 13 -3.29 -25.71 4.13
CA GLN A 13 -2.70 -25.72 5.47
C GLN A 13 -3.57 -24.82 6.37
N PRO A 14 -4.08 -25.30 7.52
CA PRO A 14 -4.77 -24.45 8.48
C PRO A 14 -3.80 -23.40 9.03
N LEU A 15 -4.29 -22.18 9.24
CA LEU A 15 -3.56 -21.11 9.92
C LEU A 15 -3.45 -21.48 11.41
N GLU A 16 -2.27 -21.91 11.84
CA GLU A 16 -1.91 -21.92 13.27
C GLU A 16 -1.61 -20.48 13.70
N GLU A 17 -2.35 -19.99 14.70
CA GLU A 17 -1.98 -18.76 15.41
C GLU A 17 -0.78 -19.05 16.31
N PRO A 18 0.32 -18.28 16.25
CA PRO A 18 1.41 -18.44 17.20
C PRO A 18 1.00 -17.79 18.52
N GLU A 19 0.63 -18.61 19.49
CA GLU A 19 0.69 -18.26 20.91
C GLU A 19 2.16 -18.05 21.30
N GLY A 20 2.53 -16.82 21.63
CA GLY A 20 3.90 -16.48 22.00
C GLY A 20 3.98 -15.09 22.61
N SER A 21 3.81 -15.03 23.94
CA SER A 21 4.15 -13.87 24.75
C SER A 21 5.67 -13.74 24.86
N HIS A 22 6.27 -12.76 24.20
CA HIS A 22 7.66 -12.36 24.46
C HIS A 22 7.71 -10.91 24.97
N PRO A 23 8.23 -10.67 26.19
CA PRO A 23 8.38 -9.34 26.76
C PRO A 23 9.78 -8.81 26.47
N ASP A 24 10.05 -8.42 25.22
CA ASP A 24 11.09 -7.43 24.95
C ASP A 24 10.94 -6.89 23.52
N ALA A 25 10.96 -5.56 23.38
CA ALA A 25 10.62 -4.83 22.16
C ALA A 25 11.76 -4.83 21.13
N THR A 26 12.34 -5.99 20.85
CA THR A 26 13.28 -6.18 19.73
C THR A 26 12.48 -6.57 18.50
N PHE A 27 12.51 -5.70 17.50
CA PHE A 27 11.87 -5.83 16.18
C PHE A 27 12.15 -7.21 15.56
N CYS A 28 11.29 -8.19 15.84
CA CYS A 28 11.37 -9.52 15.27
C CYS A 28 11.20 -9.42 13.74
N PRO A 29 11.93 -10.22 12.95
CA PRO A 29 11.72 -10.27 11.52
C PRO A 29 10.32 -10.83 11.28
N MET A 30 9.36 -9.92 11.07
CA MET A 30 7.99 -10.27 10.76
C MET A 30 8.02 -11.18 9.53
N LEU A 31 7.34 -12.32 9.62
CA LEU A 31 7.10 -13.16 8.46
C LEU A 31 6.49 -12.28 7.35
N THR A 32 7.23 -12.10 6.26
CA THR A 32 6.78 -11.28 5.12
C THR A 32 6.17 -12.19 4.07
N ASN A 33 5.04 -11.75 3.50
CA ASN A 33 4.43 -12.47 2.40
C ASN A 33 5.25 -12.22 1.12
N SER A 34 5.69 -13.28 0.44
CA SER A 34 6.51 -13.21 -0.77
C SER A 34 5.83 -12.49 -1.95
N ASP A 35 4.50 -12.52 -1.98
CA ASP A 35 3.72 -12.05 -3.14
C ASP A 35 3.47 -10.54 -3.08
N ASN A 36 3.55 -9.91 -1.90
CA ASN A 36 3.35 -8.47 -1.76
C ASN A 36 4.34 -7.76 -0.83
N GLN A 37 5.33 -8.49 -0.30
CA GLN A 37 6.37 -8.00 0.60
C GLN A 37 5.82 -7.30 1.85
N MET A 38 4.57 -7.60 2.23
CA MET A 38 3.95 -7.05 3.44
C MET A 38 4.22 -7.98 4.63
N PRO A 39 4.56 -7.42 5.82
CA PRO A 39 4.56 -8.19 7.05
C PRO A 39 3.12 -8.61 7.42
N TYR A 40 3.00 -9.67 8.21
CA TYR A 40 1.72 -10.02 8.82
C TYR A 40 1.27 -8.91 9.78
N LEU A 41 0.11 -8.30 9.50
CA LEU A 41 -0.47 -7.24 10.34
C LEU A 41 -1.76 -7.76 10.99
N PRO A 42 -1.84 -7.79 12.34
CA PRO A 42 -3.05 -8.19 13.02
C PRO A 42 -4.18 -7.19 12.69
N ASN A 43 -5.41 -7.71 12.63
CA ASN A 43 -6.62 -6.92 12.41
C ASN A 43 -7.23 -6.41 13.72
N LYS A 44 -6.38 -6.17 14.72
CA LYS A 44 -6.71 -5.62 16.03
C LYS A 44 -5.75 -4.47 16.34
N PRO A 45 -6.14 -3.47 17.15
CA PRO A 45 -5.27 -2.35 17.47
C PRO A 45 -3.96 -2.82 18.10
N ILE A 46 -2.82 -2.35 17.57
CA ILE A 46 -1.51 -2.55 18.19
C ILE A 46 -1.20 -1.30 19.04
N GLY A 47 -1.14 -1.46 20.37
CA GLY A 47 -0.81 -0.36 21.29
C GLY A 47 -2.01 0.24 22.00
N LYS A 48 -2.18 1.57 21.91
CA LYS A 48 -3.13 2.34 22.76
C LYS A 48 -4.57 1.78 22.69
N ALA A 49 -5.13 1.50 23.86
CA ALA A 49 -6.53 1.14 24.03
C ALA A 49 -7.47 2.27 23.56
N GLY A 50 -8.54 1.93 22.85
CA GLY A 50 -9.64 2.86 22.51
C GLY A 50 -9.80 3.24 21.03
N ILE A 51 -8.95 2.74 20.13
CA ILE A 51 -9.14 2.97 18.68
C ILE A 51 -10.10 1.92 18.12
N SER A 52 -11.30 2.36 17.73
CA SER A 52 -12.30 1.54 17.05
C SER A 52 -12.29 1.87 15.55
N LEU A 53 -11.62 1.03 14.76
CA LEU A 53 -11.60 1.11 13.30
C LEU A 53 -12.29 -0.09 12.67
N GLU A 54 -12.80 0.11 11.46
CA GLU A 54 -13.33 -0.98 10.65
C GLU A 54 -12.25 -2.04 10.41
N THR A 55 -12.61 -3.29 10.67
CA THR A 55 -11.77 -4.48 10.49
C THR A 55 -12.11 -5.21 9.19
N ASP A 56 -13.20 -4.83 8.52
CA ASP A 56 -13.62 -5.45 7.27
C ASP A 56 -12.61 -5.22 6.15
N ARG A 57 -12.41 -6.25 5.35
CA ARG A 57 -11.51 -6.24 4.19
C ARG A 57 -12.32 -6.30 2.91
N LYS A 58 -11.89 -5.52 1.91
CA LYS A 58 -12.52 -5.48 0.58
C LYS A 58 -11.73 -6.34 -0.41
N THR A 59 -12.43 -7.21 -1.13
CA THR A 59 -11.87 -7.95 -2.27
C THR A 59 -11.76 -7.02 -3.48
N SER A 60 -10.61 -7.04 -4.15
CA SER A 60 -10.33 -6.25 -5.37
C SER A 60 -10.95 -6.86 -6.62
N SER A 61 -10.92 -6.13 -7.73
CA SER A 61 -11.21 -6.71 -9.06
C SER A 61 -10.01 -7.42 -9.69
N ILE A 62 -8.85 -7.38 -9.01
CA ILE A 62 -7.55 -7.80 -9.56
C ILE A 62 -7.37 -9.30 -9.32
N PRO A 63 -7.30 -10.13 -10.38
CA PRO A 63 -7.07 -11.57 -10.23
C PRO A 63 -5.64 -11.86 -9.78
N ARG A 64 -5.49 -12.79 -8.84
CA ARG A 64 -4.20 -13.21 -8.30
C ARG A 64 -3.65 -14.40 -9.06
N ALA A 65 -2.49 -14.24 -9.70
CA ALA A 65 -1.95 -15.29 -10.55
C ALA A 65 -1.63 -16.57 -9.76
N GLY A 66 -2.11 -17.71 -10.26
CA GLY A 66 -1.89 -19.03 -9.64
C GLY A 66 -2.88 -19.39 -8.52
N TYR A 67 -3.89 -18.54 -8.29
CA TYR A 67 -4.99 -18.80 -7.36
C TYR A 67 -6.32 -18.51 -8.06
N ASP A 68 -7.40 -19.15 -7.61
CA ASP A 68 -8.77 -18.87 -8.10
C ASP A 68 -9.45 -17.82 -7.22
N GLU A 69 -8.72 -16.74 -6.92
CA GLU A 69 -9.18 -15.65 -6.05
C GLU A 69 -8.60 -14.31 -6.51
N ASN A 70 -9.22 -13.23 -6.05
CA ASN A 70 -8.72 -11.88 -6.26
C ASN A 70 -7.86 -11.40 -5.07
N TRP A 71 -7.04 -10.39 -5.31
CA TRP A 71 -6.31 -9.72 -4.25
C TRP A 71 -7.27 -9.10 -3.24
N VAL A 72 -6.89 -9.10 -1.96
CA VAL A 72 -7.72 -8.55 -0.87
C VAL A 72 -6.98 -7.40 -0.20
N TYR A 73 -7.62 -6.22 -0.18
CA TYR A 73 -7.06 -5.03 0.43
C TYR A 73 -6.98 -5.14 1.96
N PRO A 74 -6.04 -4.44 2.62
CA PRO A 74 -6.02 -4.37 4.07
C PRO A 74 -7.25 -3.61 4.60
N SER A 75 -7.70 -3.95 5.81
CA SER A 75 -8.72 -3.17 6.50
C SER A 75 -8.17 -1.81 6.95
N PRO A 76 -9.02 -0.83 7.27
CA PRO A 76 -8.60 0.42 7.95
C PRO A 76 -7.76 0.16 9.20
N MET A 77 -8.13 -0.84 10.01
CA MET A 77 -7.34 -1.22 11.18
C MET A 77 -5.94 -1.73 10.81
N GLN A 78 -5.82 -2.63 9.83
CA GLN A 78 -4.52 -3.12 9.37
C GLN A 78 -3.67 -2.00 8.74
N PHE A 79 -4.29 -1.08 8.00
CA PHE A 79 -3.61 0.06 7.41
C PHE A 79 -3.06 1.00 8.50
N TYR A 80 -3.86 1.30 9.53
CA TYR A 80 -3.40 2.07 10.68
C TYR A 80 -2.23 1.40 11.40
N ASN A 81 -2.30 0.09 11.65
CA ASN A 81 -1.21 -0.68 12.24
C ASN A 81 0.08 -0.57 11.40
N ALA A 82 -0.02 -0.61 10.07
CA ALA A 82 1.12 -0.40 9.19
C ALA A 82 1.74 0.99 9.35
N LEU A 83 0.92 2.03 9.56
CA LEU A 83 1.40 3.40 9.79
C LEU A 83 2.08 3.54 11.15
N VAL A 84 1.53 2.92 12.20
CA VAL A 84 2.14 2.87 13.53
C VAL A 84 3.52 2.23 13.47
N LEU A 85 3.66 1.07 12.83
CA LEU A 85 4.95 0.39 12.67
C LEU A 85 5.98 1.21 11.89
N LYS A 86 5.52 2.07 10.98
CA LYS A 86 6.38 2.96 10.19
C LYS A 86 6.70 4.27 10.91
N ASN A 87 6.23 4.47 12.14
CA ASN A 87 6.27 5.76 12.85
C ASN A 87 5.69 6.92 12.01
N LYS A 88 4.64 6.63 11.22
CA LYS A 88 3.93 7.59 10.34
C LYS A 88 2.48 7.82 10.76
N SER A 89 2.07 7.25 11.88
CA SER A 89 0.79 7.55 12.50
C SER A 89 0.89 8.91 13.18
N ASN A 90 0.08 9.88 12.76
CA ASN A 90 -0.09 11.15 13.47
C ASN A 90 -1.03 10.99 14.69
N GLY A 91 -1.38 9.75 15.06
CA GLY A 91 -2.31 9.43 16.13
C GLY A 91 -3.79 9.55 15.76
N ASP A 92 -4.11 10.21 14.65
CA ASP A 92 -5.50 10.42 14.22
C ASP A 92 -5.98 9.26 13.33
N ALA A 93 -6.93 8.50 13.88
CA ALA A 93 -7.54 7.33 13.25
C ALA A 93 -8.77 7.71 12.40
N ASN A 94 -9.30 8.92 12.53
CA ASN A 94 -10.60 9.28 11.98
C ASN A 94 -10.64 9.22 10.44
N TYR A 95 -9.51 9.47 9.77
CA TYR A 95 -9.42 9.48 8.31
C TYR A 95 -8.95 8.14 7.71
N MET A 96 -8.79 7.10 8.51
CA MET A 96 -8.27 5.80 8.02
C MET A 96 -9.19 5.17 6.99
N LYS A 97 -10.50 5.30 7.17
CA LYS A 97 -11.50 4.75 6.25
C LYS A 97 -11.38 5.39 4.87
N GLU A 98 -11.35 6.72 4.81
CA GLU A 98 -11.26 7.51 3.59
C GLU A 98 -9.90 7.30 2.92
N ALA A 99 -8.82 7.23 3.70
CA ALA A 99 -7.50 6.93 3.19
C ALA A 99 -7.48 5.56 2.52
N VAL A 100 -7.93 4.49 3.20
CA VAL A 100 -7.97 3.15 2.61
C VAL A 100 -8.85 3.11 1.37
N HIS A 101 -10.01 3.79 1.40
CA HIS A 101 -10.88 3.90 0.23
C HIS A 101 -10.15 4.53 -0.97
N ALA A 102 -9.49 5.67 -0.77
CA ALA A 102 -8.74 6.35 -1.83
C ALA A 102 -7.59 5.50 -2.39
N HIS A 103 -6.86 4.77 -1.53
CA HIS A 103 -5.78 3.88 -1.98
C HIS A 103 -6.32 2.72 -2.81
N ASN A 104 -7.43 2.11 -2.37
CA ASN A 104 -8.07 1.02 -3.10
C ASN A 104 -8.55 1.50 -4.48
N GLU A 105 -9.16 2.68 -4.54
CA GLU A 105 -9.61 3.30 -5.80
C GLU A 105 -8.44 3.55 -6.76
N VAL A 106 -7.33 4.11 -6.27
CA VAL A 106 -6.12 4.30 -7.09
C VAL A 106 -5.56 2.97 -7.60
N ASN A 107 -5.62 1.90 -6.80
CA ASN A 107 -5.19 0.57 -7.23
C ASN A 107 -6.10 0.00 -8.33
N GLU A 108 -7.43 0.13 -8.19
CA GLU A 108 -8.39 -0.31 -9.21
C GLU A 108 -8.22 0.45 -10.52
N GLN A 109 -8.08 1.78 -10.47
CA GLN A 109 -7.81 2.60 -11.66
C GLN A 109 -6.48 2.25 -12.32
N SER A 110 -5.45 1.96 -11.51
CA SER A 110 -4.16 1.52 -12.03
C SER A 110 -4.28 0.18 -12.73
N TRP A 111 -5.08 -0.74 -12.19
CA TRP A 111 -5.37 -2.02 -12.82
C TRP A 111 -6.09 -1.86 -14.15
N GLN A 112 -7.08 -0.98 -14.25
CA GLN A 112 -7.75 -0.69 -15.53
C GLN A 112 -6.78 -0.22 -16.61
N LYS A 113 -5.83 0.66 -16.27
CA LYS A 113 -4.78 1.10 -17.20
C LYS A 113 -3.83 -0.03 -17.62
N VAL A 114 -3.55 -0.97 -16.71
CA VAL A 114 -2.78 -2.17 -17.06
C VAL A 114 -3.58 -3.01 -18.07
N LEU A 115 -4.88 -3.22 -17.84
CA LEU A 115 -5.73 -3.96 -18.77
C LEU A 115 -5.78 -3.28 -20.15
N GLU A 116 -5.93 -1.95 -20.21
CA GLU A 116 -5.87 -1.18 -21.46
C GLU A 116 -4.55 -1.42 -22.22
N TRP A 117 -3.42 -1.45 -21.51
CA TRP A 117 -2.11 -1.74 -22.09
C TRP A 117 -1.96 -3.19 -22.56
N GLU A 118 -2.52 -4.14 -21.80
CA GLU A 118 -2.52 -5.58 -22.12
C GLU A 118 -3.39 -5.92 -23.33
N VAL A 119 -4.37 -5.07 -23.71
CA VAL A 119 -5.14 -5.26 -24.97
C VAL A 119 -4.20 -5.37 -26.18
N MET A 120 -3.12 -4.59 -26.22
CA MET A 120 -2.12 -4.65 -27.30
C MET A 120 -1.36 -5.99 -27.34
N HIS A 121 -1.35 -6.73 -26.24
CA HIS A 121 -0.63 -7.99 -26.05
C HIS A 121 -1.56 -9.21 -25.96
N LYS A 122 -2.85 -9.05 -26.31
CA LYS A 122 -3.89 -10.08 -26.19
C LYS A 122 -3.55 -11.41 -26.88
N LYS A 123 -2.75 -11.39 -27.95
CA LYS A 123 -2.29 -12.61 -28.65
C LYS A 123 -1.37 -13.47 -27.79
N THR A 124 -0.58 -12.86 -26.91
CA THR A 124 0.38 -13.54 -26.04
C THR A 124 -0.25 -13.93 -24.71
N CYS A 125 -1.06 -13.04 -24.13
CA CYS A 125 -1.73 -13.26 -22.85
C CYS A 125 -3.22 -12.87 -22.95
N PRO A 126 -4.13 -13.83 -23.17
CA PRO A 126 -5.55 -13.53 -23.30
C PRO A 126 -6.23 -13.17 -21.97
N LYS A 127 -5.64 -13.60 -20.84
CA LYS A 127 -6.17 -13.37 -19.49
C LYS A 127 -5.05 -12.85 -18.57
N PRO A 128 -4.85 -11.52 -18.48
CA PRO A 128 -3.83 -10.96 -17.61
C PRO A 128 -4.18 -11.15 -16.13
N GLU A 129 -3.19 -11.57 -15.34
CA GLU A 129 -3.31 -11.77 -13.89
C GLU A 129 -2.12 -11.16 -13.14
N LEU A 130 -2.35 -10.61 -11.96
CA LEU A 130 -1.30 -9.98 -11.17
C LEU A 130 -0.61 -11.03 -10.28
N ARG A 131 0.67 -11.29 -10.57
CA ARG A 131 1.47 -12.29 -9.84
C ARG A 131 1.98 -11.81 -8.49
N ARG A 132 2.52 -10.59 -8.42
CA ARG A 132 3.10 -10.05 -7.19
C ARG A 132 3.19 -8.52 -7.22
N PHE A 133 3.12 -7.91 -6.05
CA PHE A 133 3.50 -6.51 -5.85
C PHE A 133 4.99 -6.40 -5.59
N VAL A 134 5.63 -5.42 -6.23
CA VAL A 134 7.08 -5.18 -6.10
C VAL A 134 7.33 -3.70 -5.95
N GLY A 135 7.88 -3.31 -4.80
CA GLY A 135 8.34 -1.94 -4.61
C GLY A 135 9.69 -1.71 -5.28
N ARG A 136 9.73 -0.99 -6.42
CA ARG A 136 11.00 -0.56 -7.05
C ARG A 136 11.34 0.89 -6.70
N TYR A 137 11.37 1.22 -5.41
CA TYR A 137 11.60 2.60 -4.93
C TYR A 137 13.05 3.09 -5.13
N ASN A 138 14.02 2.18 -5.10
CA ASN A 138 15.43 2.50 -5.30
C ASN A 138 15.88 2.54 -6.78
N ALA A 139 14.99 2.20 -7.71
CA ALA A 139 15.32 2.17 -9.13
C ALA A 139 14.99 3.53 -9.77
N ALA A 140 15.99 4.36 -10.02
CA ALA A 140 15.79 5.62 -10.72
C ALA A 140 15.38 5.36 -12.18
N ASN A 141 14.19 5.79 -12.56
CA ASN A 141 13.75 5.79 -13.96
C ASN A 141 14.37 7.01 -14.69
N PRO A 142 14.80 6.90 -15.96
CA PRO A 142 15.25 8.03 -16.79
C PRO A 142 14.38 9.30 -16.66
N LYS A 143 13.04 9.15 -16.62
CA LYS A 143 12.12 10.27 -16.40
C LYS A 143 12.32 10.96 -15.05
N SER A 144 12.57 10.19 -14.00
CA SER A 144 12.85 10.71 -12.65
C SER A 144 14.20 11.43 -12.60
N ILE A 145 15.21 10.93 -13.32
CA ILE A 145 16.54 11.55 -13.42
C ILE A 145 16.41 12.89 -14.14
N PHE A 146 15.76 12.91 -15.30
CA PHE A 146 15.54 14.13 -16.08
C PHE A 146 14.77 15.18 -15.27
N LYS A 147 13.70 14.79 -14.57
CA LYS A 147 12.93 15.72 -13.73
C LYS A 147 13.78 16.29 -12.59
N ARG A 148 14.60 15.45 -11.93
CA ARG A 148 15.54 15.90 -10.89
C ARG A 148 16.59 16.87 -11.44
N LEU A 149 17.11 16.60 -12.64
CA LEU A 149 18.07 17.46 -13.30
C LEU A 149 17.43 18.82 -13.68
N PHE A 150 16.26 18.80 -14.30
CA PHE A 150 15.54 20.01 -14.69
C PHE A 150 15.18 20.87 -13.48
N THR A 151 14.63 20.28 -12.41
CA THR A 151 14.34 21.02 -11.17
C THR A 151 15.60 21.63 -10.57
N ARG A 152 16.74 20.91 -10.58
CA ARG A 152 18.02 21.45 -10.09
C ARG A 152 18.54 22.60 -10.95
N LEU A 153 18.51 22.47 -12.27
CA LEU A 153 18.96 23.52 -13.19
C LEU A 153 18.08 24.77 -13.09
N ALA A 154 16.75 24.61 -12.95
CA ALA A 154 15.83 25.73 -12.78
C ALA A 154 16.11 26.53 -11.49
N ILE A 155 16.42 25.85 -10.38
CA ILE A 155 16.79 26.48 -9.10
C ILE A 155 18.13 27.23 -9.22
N LEU A 156 19.11 26.66 -9.93
CA LEU A 156 20.41 27.30 -10.14
C LEU A 156 20.32 28.51 -11.08
N ALA A 157 19.46 28.45 -12.09
CA ALA A 157 19.26 29.52 -13.07
C ALA A 157 18.47 30.72 -12.51
N HIS A 158 17.65 30.52 -11.47
CA HIS A 158 16.83 31.58 -10.87
C HIS A 158 17.02 31.64 -9.35
N PRO A 159 18.20 32.09 -8.86
CA PRO A 159 18.50 32.14 -7.42
C PRO A 159 17.59 33.09 -6.63
N HIS A 160 16.89 34.02 -7.29
CA HIS A 160 15.90 34.92 -6.68
C HIS A 160 14.54 34.24 -6.41
N LEU A 161 14.25 33.09 -7.05
CA LEU A 161 13.05 32.28 -6.79
C LEU A 161 13.26 31.27 -5.65
N ARG A 162 14.17 31.56 -4.70
CA ARG A 162 14.25 30.81 -3.45
C ARG A 162 12.87 30.84 -2.79
N LEU A 163 12.15 29.73 -2.89
CA LEU A 163 11.04 29.43 -1.99
C LEU A 163 11.58 29.64 -0.57
N ILE A 164 10.82 30.41 0.21
CA ILE A 164 11.08 30.74 1.61
C ILE A 164 11.69 29.51 2.30
N PRO A 165 12.87 29.64 2.94
CA PRO A 165 13.49 28.51 3.61
C PRO A 165 12.50 27.94 4.64
N LEU A 166 12.43 26.61 4.76
CA LEU A 166 11.53 25.91 5.70
C LEU A 166 11.69 26.36 7.17
N SER A 167 12.74 27.13 7.50
CA SER A 167 12.95 27.79 8.78
C SER A 167 12.04 29.01 9.03
N ASP A 168 11.52 29.62 7.97
CA ASP A 168 10.78 30.89 8.02
C ASP A 168 9.26 30.69 7.86
N ILE A 169 8.79 29.44 7.84
CA ILE A 169 7.36 29.13 7.96
C ILE A 169 7.00 29.23 9.44
N PRO A 170 6.18 30.21 9.87
CA PRO A 170 5.77 30.27 11.27
C PRO A 170 5.05 28.96 11.64
N PRO A 171 5.28 28.40 12.83
CA PRO A 171 4.60 27.18 13.25
C PRO A 171 3.09 27.43 13.15
N ILE A 172 2.38 26.54 12.44
CA ILE A 172 0.92 26.61 12.29
C ILE A 172 0.32 26.39 13.68
N LYS A 173 0.17 27.48 14.44
CA LYS A 173 -0.71 27.53 15.61
C LYS A 173 -2.11 27.84 15.08
N ASN A 174 -2.96 26.82 15.13
CA ASN A 174 -4.42 26.91 14.99
C ASN A 174 -4.95 27.45 13.66
N LEU A 175 -5.03 26.58 12.64
CA LEU A 175 -5.88 26.84 11.47
C LEU A 175 -7.31 26.40 11.77
N GLN A 176 -8.08 27.30 12.40
CA GLN A 176 -9.54 27.24 12.43
C GLN A 176 -10.07 27.47 11.01
N ILE A 177 -10.49 26.39 10.34
CA ILE A 177 -11.11 26.44 9.02
C ILE A 177 -12.49 27.10 9.16
N ARG A 178 -12.58 28.42 8.93
CA ARG A 178 -13.87 29.07 8.69
C ARG A 178 -14.21 28.95 7.20
N LYS A 179 -15.32 28.27 6.93
CA LYS A 179 -16.09 28.31 5.68
C LYS A 179 -16.15 29.74 5.13
N ALA A 180 -15.85 29.89 3.85
CA ALA A 180 -16.36 31.01 3.07
C ALA A 180 -17.41 30.48 2.10
N LEU A 181 -18.67 30.69 2.48
CA LEU A 181 -19.80 30.78 1.58
C LEU A 181 -19.77 32.17 0.95
N ARG A 182 -19.57 32.25 -0.37
CA ARG A 182 -20.35 33.04 -1.32
C ARG A 182 -19.89 32.71 -2.74
#